data_AF-A0A6A1V9B7-F1
#
_entry.id   AF-A0A6A1V9B7-F1
#
_cell.length_a   1.000
_cell.length_b   1.000
_cell.length_c   1.000
_cell.angle_alpha   90.00
_cell.angle_beta   90.00
_cell.angle_gamma   90.00
#
_symmetry.space_group_name_H-M   'P 1'
#
loop_
_entity.id
_entity.type
_entity.pdbx_description
1 polymer ?
#
loop_
_entity_poly.entity_id
_entity_poly.type
_entity_poly.pdbx_seq_one_letter_code
_entity_poly.pdbx_strand_id
1 'polypeptide(L)'
;MSQVEEKRHLYESNEVVTDKGFVAPDINSFGNSFRDYNAESERQKTVEEFYRLQHINQTYDFVKRMREEYGKLNRAEMGIWECCELLNEVVDESDPDLDEPQIMHLLQSAEAIRKDYPDEDWLHLTALIHDLGKVLLLPQFGERPQWAVVGDTFPLGCAFDESIVHHKYFKENPDYNNPAYNTKYGIYSEGCGLDNVMVSWGHDDYMYLVAKNNGTTLPPAALFIIRFHSFYPLHQAGAYKHLLNKEDTENLKWLQVFNKYDLYSKCKDQIDIEEVKPYYMSLIEKALHDVMNSVQPRADPKDPAKCVPKASDPKTFFFFLVAANMFLAVKNEIPPPTAKHL
;
A
#
# COMPACT_ATOMS: atom_id res chain seq x y z
N MET A 1 4.98 -1.46 54.42
CA MET A 1 5.26 -2.45 53.37
C MET A 1 3.93 -3.08 52.99
N SER A 2 3.27 -2.86 51.86
CA SER A 2 3.28 -1.88 50.75
C SER A 2 2.00 -2.26 49.99
N GLN A 3 0.91 -1.50 50.07
CA GLN A 3 0.41 -0.69 48.94
C GLN A 3 0.96 -1.09 47.55
N VAL A 4 0.43 -2.18 46.98
CA VAL A 4 0.35 -2.40 45.53
C VAL A 4 -0.85 -3.31 45.27
N GLU A 5 -2.05 -2.76 45.12
CA GLU A 5 -3.22 -3.42 44.50
C GLU A 5 -4.44 -2.49 44.57
N GLU A 6 -4.39 -1.38 43.83
CA GLU A 6 -5.59 -0.68 43.34
C GLU A 6 -5.15 0.54 42.55
N LYS A 7 -5.16 0.42 41.21
CA LYS A 7 -5.38 1.50 40.21
C LYS A 7 -5.03 0.99 38.81
N ARG A 8 -5.96 0.29 38.17
CA ARG A 8 -6.11 0.25 36.71
C ARG A 8 -7.60 0.09 36.36
N HIS A 9 -8.36 1.13 36.66
CA HIS A 9 -9.62 1.42 35.99
C HIS A 9 -9.66 2.92 35.80
N LEU A 10 -9.50 3.36 34.56
CA LEU A 10 -10.08 4.58 33.98
C LEU A 10 -9.59 4.63 32.53
N TYR A 11 -10.46 4.24 31.60
CA TYR A 11 -10.70 4.80 30.27
C TYR A 11 -11.71 3.88 29.58
N GLU A 12 -12.95 3.88 30.08
CA GLU A 12 -14.10 3.46 29.29
C GLU A 12 -14.64 4.71 28.62
N SER A 13 -14.27 4.92 27.36
CA SER A 13 -15.05 5.74 26.44
C SER A 13 -16.19 4.88 25.92
N ASN A 14 -17.42 5.32 26.17
CA ASN A 14 -18.64 4.73 25.63
C ASN A 14 -18.64 4.82 24.10
N GLU A 15 -18.16 3.78 23.43
CA GLU A 15 -18.51 3.49 22.04
C GLU A 15 -19.70 2.52 22.02
N VAL A 16 -20.70 2.87 21.22
CA VAL A 16 -21.81 1.98 20.90
C VAL A 16 -21.24 0.83 20.07
N VAL A 17 -20.94 -0.28 20.73
CA VAL A 17 -20.48 -1.51 20.09
C VAL A 17 -21.62 -2.04 19.21
N THR A 18 -21.49 -1.86 17.91
CA THR A 18 -22.27 -2.63 16.94
C THR A 18 -21.76 -4.06 16.94
N ASP A 19 -22.64 -4.98 17.29
CA ASP A 19 -22.40 -6.42 17.34
C ASP A 19 -22.06 -6.95 15.93
N LYS A 20 -20.79 -7.34 15.71
CA LYS A 20 -20.12 -7.96 14.52
C LYS A 20 -19.00 -7.15 13.81
N GLY A 21 -18.06 -6.56 14.55
CA GLY A 21 -16.78 -6.08 13.98
C GLY A 21 -15.86 -7.24 13.54
N PHE A 22 -14.83 -6.95 12.72
CA PHE A 22 -13.84 -7.92 12.27
C PHE A 22 -13.11 -8.56 13.45
N VAL A 23 -13.18 -9.90 13.53
CA VAL A 23 -12.51 -10.73 14.52
C VAL A 23 -11.27 -11.31 13.86
N ALA A 24 -10.09 -10.92 14.35
CA ALA A 24 -8.83 -11.48 13.86
C ALA A 24 -8.77 -12.99 14.17
N PRO A 25 -8.40 -13.84 13.20
CA PRO A 25 -8.23 -15.26 13.44
C PRO A 25 -7.00 -15.52 14.32
N ASP A 26 -7.04 -16.59 15.11
CA ASP A 26 -5.94 -16.98 16.01
C ASP A 26 -4.73 -17.57 15.25
N ILE A 27 -4.94 -18.06 14.01
CA ILE A 27 -3.94 -18.75 13.17
C ILE A 27 -4.04 -18.30 11.71
N ASN A 28 -2.91 -18.30 11.00
CA ASN A 28 -2.81 -17.92 9.59
C ASN A 28 -3.33 -19.02 8.62
N SER A 29 -3.31 -18.75 7.31
CA SER A 29 -3.78 -19.67 6.27
C SER A 29 -3.04 -21.03 6.20
N PHE A 30 -1.88 -21.13 6.87
CA PHE A 30 -1.05 -22.32 6.99
C PHE A 30 -1.19 -23.03 8.35
N GLY A 31 -2.01 -22.51 9.26
CA GLY A 31 -2.24 -23.10 10.59
C GLY A 31 -1.20 -22.73 11.65
N ASN A 32 -0.35 -21.73 11.38
CA ASN A 32 0.66 -21.22 12.32
C ASN A 32 0.19 -19.90 12.97
N SER A 33 0.92 -19.44 13.99
CA SER A 33 0.74 -18.06 14.48
C SER A 33 1.16 -17.07 13.38
N PHE A 34 0.44 -15.96 13.24
CA PHE A 34 0.80 -14.89 12.30
C PHE A 34 2.21 -14.36 12.59
N ARG A 35 2.97 -14.09 11.52
CA ARG A 35 4.35 -13.56 11.61
C ARG A 35 5.29 -14.39 12.49
N ASP A 36 5.13 -15.72 12.51
CA ASP A 36 6.05 -16.61 13.21
C ASP A 36 7.29 -16.91 12.37
N TYR A 37 8.34 -16.11 12.56
CA TYR A 37 9.64 -16.29 11.92
C TYR A 37 10.50 -17.41 12.54
N ASN A 38 10.05 -18.01 13.65
CA ASN A 38 10.78 -19.05 14.37
C ASN A 38 10.20 -20.46 14.18
N ALA A 39 8.97 -20.58 13.67
CA ALA A 39 8.36 -21.87 13.34
C ALA A 39 9.19 -22.63 12.31
N GLU A 40 9.53 -23.89 12.62
CA GLU A 40 10.21 -24.78 11.67
C GLU A 40 9.28 -25.07 10.48
N SER A 41 9.56 -24.45 9.33
CA SER A 41 8.82 -24.64 8.07
C SER A 41 9.76 -24.54 6.87
N GLU A 42 9.40 -25.12 5.72
CA GLU A 42 10.20 -24.95 4.49
C GLU A 42 10.30 -23.47 4.07
N ARG A 43 9.26 -22.68 4.35
CA ARG A 43 9.21 -21.24 4.06
C ARG A 43 10.13 -20.42 4.96
N GLN A 44 10.45 -20.90 6.17
CA GLN A 44 11.33 -20.20 7.12
C GLN A 44 12.71 -19.90 6.53
N LYS A 45 13.34 -20.87 5.84
CA LYS A 45 14.68 -20.68 5.26
C LYS A 45 14.67 -19.64 4.13
N THR A 46 13.61 -19.64 3.33
CA THR A 46 13.42 -18.66 2.25
C THR A 46 13.23 -17.26 2.83
N VAL A 47 12.37 -17.12 3.85
CA VAL A 47 12.11 -15.83 4.52
C VAL A 47 13.35 -15.31 5.26
N GLU A 48 14.10 -16.18 5.94
CA GLU A 48 15.35 -15.78 6.63
C GLU A 48 16.43 -15.33 5.63
N GLU A 49 16.61 -16.05 4.52
CA GLU A 49 17.55 -15.66 3.46
C GLU A 49 17.14 -14.37 2.77
N PHE A 50 15.84 -14.19 2.52
CA PHE A 50 15.26 -12.94 2.03
C PHE A 50 15.66 -11.75 2.92
N TYR A 51 15.40 -11.85 4.23
CA TYR A 51 15.69 -10.78 5.18
C TYR A 51 17.20 -10.58 5.35
N ARG A 52 18.00 -11.65 5.30
CA ARG A 52 19.46 -11.54 5.26
C ARG A 52 19.92 -10.69 4.08
N LEU A 53 19.43 -10.97 2.87
CA LEU A 53 19.77 -10.20 1.68
C LEU A 53 19.27 -8.75 1.78
N GLN A 54 18.05 -8.53 2.28
CA GLN A 54 17.50 -7.20 2.50
C GLN A 54 18.40 -6.39 3.44
N HIS A 55 18.69 -6.91 4.63
CA HIS A 55 19.48 -6.22 5.65
C HIS A 55 20.90 -5.95 5.21
N ILE A 56 21.51 -6.79 4.37
CA ILE A 56 22.88 -6.57 3.87
C ILE A 56 22.91 -5.47 2.80
N ASN A 57 21.93 -5.46 1.89
CA ASN A 57 22.01 -4.67 0.65
C ASN A 57 21.24 -3.34 0.70
N GLN A 58 20.24 -3.20 1.58
CA GLN A 58 19.57 -1.92 1.82
C GLN A 58 20.54 -0.98 2.57
N THR A 59 21.17 -0.10 1.81
CA THR A 59 22.06 0.97 2.31
C THR A 59 21.46 2.33 1.99
N TYR A 60 21.86 3.36 2.72
CA TYR A 60 21.43 4.73 2.49
C TYR A 60 21.68 5.16 1.03
N ASP A 61 22.84 4.80 0.48
CA ASP A 61 23.21 5.09 -0.90
C ASP A 61 22.39 4.28 -1.92
N PHE A 62 22.07 3.03 -1.63
CA PHE A 62 21.18 2.23 -2.46
C PHE A 62 19.80 2.86 -2.57
N VAL A 63 19.16 3.17 -1.44
CA VAL A 63 17.81 3.74 -1.43
C VAL A 63 17.77 5.12 -2.07
N LYS A 64 18.80 5.95 -1.86
CA LYS A 64 18.91 7.24 -2.55
C LYS A 64 18.88 7.08 -4.07
N ARG A 65 19.62 6.11 -4.62
CA ARG A 65 19.59 5.81 -6.07
C ARG A 65 18.24 5.29 -6.52
N MET A 66 17.60 4.41 -5.74
CA MET A 66 16.29 3.87 -6.07
C MET A 66 15.23 4.98 -6.13
N ARG A 67 15.19 5.88 -5.15
CA ARG A 67 14.29 7.05 -5.16
C ARG A 67 14.55 7.98 -6.36
N GLU A 68 15.82 8.20 -6.72
CA GLU A 68 16.17 8.99 -7.91
C GLU A 68 15.72 8.32 -9.21
N GLU A 69 15.89 7.01 -9.31
CA GLU A 69 15.53 6.23 -10.49
C GLU A 69 14.01 6.12 -10.65
N TYR A 70 13.31 5.71 -9.61
CA TYR A 70 11.87 5.41 -9.64
C TYR A 70 10.99 6.62 -9.37
N GLY A 71 11.50 7.67 -8.73
CA GLY A 71 10.78 8.93 -8.56
C GLY A 71 10.46 9.65 -9.88
N LYS A 72 11.07 9.23 -10.99
CA LYS A 72 10.76 9.70 -12.36
C LYS A 72 9.41 9.21 -12.88
N LEU A 73 8.88 8.12 -12.33
CA LEU A 73 7.59 7.52 -12.69
C LEU A 73 7.38 7.34 -14.21
N ASN A 74 8.40 6.84 -14.89
CA ASN A 74 8.41 6.70 -16.36
C ASN A 74 8.50 5.23 -16.82
N ARG A 75 8.00 4.29 -16.01
CA ARG A 75 8.02 2.86 -16.30
C ARG A 75 6.82 2.42 -17.15
N ALA A 76 5.64 2.83 -16.76
CA ALA A 76 4.38 2.49 -17.41
C ALA A 76 3.31 3.54 -17.08
N GLU A 77 2.27 3.59 -17.93
CA GLU A 77 1.03 4.34 -17.70
C GLU A 77 -0.11 3.31 -17.73
N MET A 78 -0.87 3.21 -16.63
CA MET A 78 -1.94 2.21 -16.47
C MET A 78 -2.95 2.67 -15.41
N GLY A 79 -4.16 2.10 -15.46
CA GLY A 79 -5.17 2.33 -14.43
C GLY A 79 -4.84 1.61 -13.11
N ILE A 80 -5.36 2.10 -11.98
CA ILE A 80 -5.18 1.42 -10.67
C ILE A 80 -5.76 0.00 -10.69
N TRP A 81 -6.94 -0.19 -11.28
CA TRP A 81 -7.55 -1.51 -11.35
C TRP A 81 -6.78 -2.46 -12.28
N GLU A 82 -6.27 -1.96 -13.39
CA GLU A 82 -5.36 -2.70 -14.28
C GLU A 82 -4.09 -3.12 -13.53
N CYS A 83 -3.55 -2.25 -12.66
CA CYS A 83 -2.43 -2.57 -11.79
C CYS A 83 -2.78 -3.66 -10.76
N CYS A 84 -3.99 -3.65 -10.20
CA CYS A 84 -4.48 -4.73 -9.33
C CYS A 84 -4.53 -6.07 -10.08
N GLU A 85 -5.05 -6.08 -11.31
CA GLU A 85 -5.14 -7.28 -12.16
C GLU A 85 -3.75 -7.80 -12.56
N LEU A 86 -2.80 -6.89 -12.80
CA LEU A 86 -1.41 -7.21 -13.14
C LEU A 86 -0.67 -7.93 -12.01
N LEU A 87 -0.96 -7.62 -10.74
CA LEU A 87 -0.31 -8.27 -9.60
C LEU A 87 -0.76 -9.71 -9.35
N ASN A 88 -1.73 -10.23 -10.10
CA ASN A 88 -2.06 -11.66 -10.07
C ASN A 88 -0.89 -12.56 -10.49
N GLU A 89 0.10 -12.02 -11.19
CA GLU A 89 1.30 -12.76 -11.60
C GLU A 89 2.42 -12.75 -10.53
N VAL A 90 2.20 -12.10 -9.38
CA VAL A 90 3.21 -11.88 -8.34
C VAL A 90 2.90 -12.69 -7.09
N VAL A 91 3.92 -13.41 -6.59
CA VAL A 91 3.90 -14.11 -5.29
C VAL A 91 4.91 -13.44 -4.35
N ASP A 92 4.48 -13.08 -3.14
CA ASP A 92 5.33 -12.44 -2.12
C ASP A 92 6.10 -13.49 -1.30
N GLU A 93 7.43 -13.52 -1.48
CA GLU A 93 8.31 -14.48 -0.79
C GLU A 93 8.61 -14.12 0.66
N SER A 94 8.33 -12.88 1.07
CA SER A 94 8.57 -12.40 2.45
C SER A 94 7.43 -12.73 3.40
N ASP A 95 6.22 -12.90 2.86
CA ASP A 95 5.01 -13.18 3.64
C ASP A 95 5.00 -14.64 4.12
N PRO A 96 5.00 -14.94 5.43
CA PRO A 96 4.88 -16.31 5.93
C PRO A 96 3.42 -16.80 5.96
N ASP A 97 2.43 -15.95 5.65
CA ASP A 97 1.01 -16.13 5.97
C ASP A 97 0.09 -16.37 4.74
N LEU A 98 0.54 -16.12 3.50
CA LEU A 98 -0.29 -16.22 2.28
C LEU A 98 0.36 -16.88 1.04
N ASP A 99 -0.44 -17.53 0.18
CA ASP A 99 -0.06 -18.07 -1.15
C ASP A 99 -1.14 -17.77 -2.24
N GLU A 100 -2.04 -16.83 -1.96
CA GLU A 100 -3.13 -16.42 -2.86
C GLU A 100 -2.68 -15.31 -3.83
N PRO A 101 -3.37 -15.12 -4.97
CA PRO A 101 -3.12 -13.98 -5.85
C PRO A 101 -3.22 -12.65 -5.11
N GLN A 102 -2.29 -11.75 -5.38
CA GLN A 102 -2.15 -10.48 -4.67
C GLN A 102 -3.44 -9.63 -4.70
N ILE A 103 -4.26 -9.69 -5.77
CA ILE A 103 -5.54 -8.95 -5.81
C ILE A 103 -6.51 -9.40 -4.71
N MET A 104 -6.48 -10.67 -4.33
CA MET A 104 -7.36 -11.20 -3.29
C MET A 104 -6.98 -10.61 -1.94
N HIS A 105 -5.68 -10.49 -1.66
CA HIS A 105 -5.18 -9.81 -0.46
C HIS A 105 -5.66 -8.35 -0.38
N LEU A 106 -5.54 -7.62 -1.49
CA LEU A 106 -5.97 -6.21 -1.57
C LEU A 106 -7.48 -6.08 -1.27
N LEU A 107 -8.30 -6.93 -1.89
CA LEU A 107 -9.75 -6.91 -1.71
C LEU A 107 -10.19 -7.41 -0.33
N GLN A 108 -9.54 -8.43 0.22
CA GLN A 108 -9.80 -8.91 1.58
C GLN A 108 -9.54 -7.82 2.62
N SER A 109 -8.41 -7.13 2.49
CA SER A 109 -8.06 -6.01 3.36
C SER A 109 -9.09 -4.87 3.23
N ALA A 110 -9.42 -4.49 2.00
CA ALA A 110 -10.33 -3.38 1.74
C ALA A 110 -11.78 -3.68 2.18
N GLU A 111 -12.31 -4.88 1.91
CA GLU A 111 -13.66 -5.27 2.33
C GLU A 111 -13.78 -5.48 3.84
N ALA A 112 -12.72 -5.99 4.50
CA ALA A 112 -12.70 -6.13 5.94
C ALA A 112 -12.72 -4.75 6.64
N ILE A 113 -11.95 -3.78 6.14
CA ILE A 113 -12.03 -2.39 6.60
C ILE A 113 -13.42 -1.81 6.32
N ARG A 114 -13.93 -1.97 5.09
CA ARG A 114 -15.23 -1.42 4.68
C ARG A 114 -16.38 -1.87 5.56
N LYS A 115 -16.32 -3.10 6.06
CA LYS A 115 -17.32 -3.62 6.99
C LYS A 115 -17.29 -2.91 8.35
N ASP A 116 -16.10 -2.62 8.87
CA ASP A 116 -15.92 -2.03 10.21
C ASP A 116 -15.95 -0.50 10.21
N TYR A 117 -15.55 0.13 9.11
CA TYR A 117 -15.46 1.59 8.93
C TYR A 117 -16.23 2.07 7.70
N PRO A 118 -17.55 1.80 7.59
CA PRO A 118 -18.31 1.99 6.34
C PRO A 118 -18.31 3.42 5.78
N ASP A 119 -18.04 4.43 6.62
CA ASP A 119 -18.01 5.84 6.25
C ASP A 119 -16.60 6.35 5.87
N GLU A 120 -15.56 5.53 5.99
CA GLU A 120 -14.15 5.92 5.74
C GLU A 120 -13.67 5.45 4.36
N ASP A 121 -14.32 5.93 3.31
CA ASP A 121 -14.08 5.48 1.93
C ASP A 121 -12.62 5.62 1.44
N TRP A 122 -11.91 6.65 1.91
CA TRP A 122 -10.49 6.84 1.66
C TRP A 122 -9.64 5.69 2.22
N LEU A 123 -10.03 5.09 3.34
CA LEU A 123 -9.31 3.99 3.98
C LEU A 123 -9.55 2.69 3.22
N HIS A 124 -10.74 2.50 2.64
CA HIS A 124 -11.04 1.35 1.77
C HIS A 124 -10.14 1.39 0.52
N LEU A 125 -10.05 2.56 -0.11
CA LEU A 125 -9.18 2.75 -1.26
C LEU A 125 -7.70 2.60 -0.87
N THR A 126 -7.30 3.13 0.29
CA THR A 126 -5.93 2.96 0.82
C THR A 126 -5.56 1.48 0.91
N ALA A 127 -6.47 0.65 1.43
CA ALA A 127 -6.26 -0.78 1.51
C ALA A 127 -6.27 -1.49 0.16
N LEU A 128 -7.05 -1.03 -0.81
CA LEU A 128 -6.96 -1.57 -2.16
C LEU A 128 -5.59 -1.32 -2.80
N ILE A 129 -4.96 -0.17 -2.51
CA ILE A 129 -3.78 0.28 -3.25
C ILE A 129 -2.44 0.10 -2.52
N HIS A 130 -2.44 -0.21 -1.22
CA HIS A 130 -1.23 -0.20 -0.38
C HIS A 130 -0.07 -1.00 -0.97
N ASP A 131 -0.39 -2.18 -1.50
CA ASP A 131 0.56 -3.17 -1.98
C ASP A 131 0.86 -3.04 -3.49
N LEU A 132 0.27 -2.06 -4.19
CA LEU A 132 0.46 -1.88 -5.63
C LEU A 132 1.91 -1.56 -6.02
N GLY A 133 2.73 -1.13 -5.06
CA GLY A 133 4.15 -0.94 -5.30
C GLY A 133 4.92 -2.23 -5.61
N LYS A 134 4.32 -3.42 -5.38
CA LYS A 134 4.90 -4.73 -5.71
C LYS A 134 5.11 -4.95 -7.20
N VAL A 135 4.54 -4.09 -8.05
CA VAL A 135 4.79 -4.11 -9.50
C VAL A 135 6.27 -3.99 -9.87
N LEU A 136 7.12 -3.47 -8.96
CA LEU A 136 8.57 -3.43 -9.10
C LEU A 136 9.21 -4.82 -9.36
N LEU A 137 8.53 -5.91 -9.02
CA LEU A 137 8.95 -7.28 -9.30
C LEU A 137 8.81 -7.66 -10.79
N LEU A 138 8.00 -6.92 -11.55
CA LEU A 138 7.70 -7.25 -12.93
C LEU A 138 8.75 -6.66 -13.89
N PRO A 139 9.03 -7.34 -15.02
CA PRO A 139 10.01 -6.88 -16.02
C PRO A 139 9.81 -5.46 -16.50
N GLN A 140 8.55 -5.06 -16.73
CA GLN A 140 8.22 -3.70 -17.19
C GLN A 140 8.51 -2.59 -16.17
N PHE A 141 8.68 -2.94 -14.90
CA PHE A 141 9.11 -2.02 -13.83
C PHE A 141 10.56 -2.24 -13.39
N GLY A 142 11.29 -3.16 -14.03
CA GLY A 142 12.72 -3.38 -13.83
C GLY A 142 13.10 -4.65 -13.07
N GLU A 143 12.15 -5.56 -12.82
CA GLU A 143 12.41 -6.91 -12.28
C GLU A 143 13.34 -6.89 -11.06
N ARG A 144 12.96 -6.10 -10.06
CA ARG A 144 13.78 -5.97 -8.85
C ARG A 144 13.74 -7.27 -8.05
N PRO A 145 14.85 -7.62 -7.38
CA PRO A 145 14.82 -8.78 -6.49
C PRO A 145 13.84 -8.51 -5.34
N GLN A 146 13.18 -9.56 -4.85
CA GLN A 146 12.16 -9.48 -3.79
C GLN A 146 12.63 -8.63 -2.60
N TRP A 147 13.88 -8.80 -2.14
CA TRP A 147 14.42 -8.04 -0.99
C TRP A 147 14.46 -6.52 -1.19
N ALA A 148 14.37 -6.05 -2.44
CA ALA A 148 14.32 -4.63 -2.81
C ALA A 148 12.89 -4.16 -3.14
N VAL A 149 11.87 -4.96 -2.85
CA VAL A 149 10.46 -4.63 -3.11
C VAL A 149 9.57 -4.90 -1.90
N VAL A 150 9.59 -6.11 -1.35
CA VAL A 150 8.67 -6.55 -0.29
C VAL A 150 9.35 -6.57 1.08
N GLY A 151 8.63 -7.07 2.10
CA GLY A 151 9.12 -7.28 3.46
C GLY A 151 9.08 -6.03 4.35
N ASP A 152 9.26 -6.27 5.65
CA ASP A 152 9.30 -5.22 6.67
C ASP A 152 10.37 -4.16 6.32
N THR A 153 10.06 -2.90 6.64
CA THR A 153 10.92 -1.76 6.37
C THR A 153 11.57 -1.21 7.64
N PHE A 154 12.69 -0.50 7.46
CA PHE A 154 13.46 0.07 8.55
C PHE A 154 14.19 1.35 8.11
N PRO A 155 14.48 2.28 9.04
CA PRO A 155 15.15 3.53 8.70
C PRO A 155 16.65 3.29 8.46
N LEU A 156 17.17 4.00 7.47
CA LEU A 156 18.59 4.04 7.10
C LEU A 156 19.19 5.36 7.59
N GLY A 157 20.51 5.45 7.71
CA GLY A 157 21.16 6.69 8.14
C GLY A 157 21.08 6.96 9.65
N CYS A 158 20.54 6.02 10.42
CA CYS A 158 20.62 5.94 11.88
C CYS A 158 20.81 4.48 12.32
N ALA A 159 21.06 4.23 13.61
CA ALA A 159 21.29 2.88 14.12
C ALA A 159 20.08 1.96 13.89
N PHE A 160 20.37 0.71 13.52
CA PHE A 160 19.37 -0.36 13.38
C PHE A 160 18.93 -0.86 14.75
N ASP A 161 17.64 -0.76 15.06
CA ASP A 161 17.03 -1.19 16.32
C ASP A 161 16.88 -2.71 16.37
N GLU A 162 17.10 -3.31 17.54
CA GLU A 162 17.04 -4.76 17.74
C GLU A 162 15.63 -5.34 17.49
N SER A 163 14.60 -4.51 17.45
CA SER A 163 13.24 -4.93 17.10
C SER A 163 13.06 -5.29 15.62
N ILE A 164 14.01 -4.95 14.74
CA ILE A 164 13.95 -5.34 13.34
C ILE A 164 14.12 -6.86 13.23
N VAL A 165 13.23 -7.51 12.47
CA VAL A 165 13.28 -8.97 12.25
C VAL A 165 14.68 -9.39 11.78
N HIS A 166 15.20 -10.53 12.25
CA HIS A 166 16.54 -11.01 11.93
C HIS A 166 17.69 -9.96 12.03
N HIS A 167 17.64 -9.06 13.00
CA HIS A 167 18.62 -7.98 13.23
C HIS A 167 20.09 -8.39 13.14
N LYS A 168 20.41 -9.63 13.53
CA LYS A 168 21.77 -10.22 13.49
C LYS A 168 22.52 -10.00 12.17
N TYR A 169 21.81 -9.93 11.04
CA TYR A 169 22.42 -9.79 9.71
C TYR A 169 22.89 -8.36 9.39
N PHE A 170 22.43 -7.34 10.12
CA PHE A 170 22.92 -5.98 9.89
C PHE A 170 24.42 -5.83 10.13
N LYS A 171 25.06 -6.73 10.89
CA LYS A 171 26.53 -6.72 11.07
C LYS A 171 27.31 -6.81 9.75
N GLU A 172 26.69 -7.34 8.70
CA GLU A 172 27.25 -7.45 7.36
C GLU A 172 26.90 -6.24 6.45
N ASN A 173 25.98 -5.38 6.89
CA ASN A 173 25.62 -4.16 6.15
C ASN A 173 26.76 -3.11 6.24
N PRO A 174 27.20 -2.52 5.11
CA PRO A 174 28.21 -1.47 5.11
C PRO A 174 27.89 -0.25 6.00
N ASP A 175 26.61 0.08 6.17
CA ASP A 175 26.17 1.23 6.98
C ASP A 175 26.17 0.94 8.49
N TYR A 176 26.22 -0.33 8.91
CA TYR A 176 26.15 -0.72 10.34
C TYR A 176 27.28 -0.14 11.18
N ASN A 177 28.51 -0.14 10.64
CA ASN A 177 29.69 0.40 11.32
C ASN A 177 30.04 1.81 10.82
N ASN A 178 29.20 2.44 10.00
CA ASN A 178 29.46 3.79 9.50
C ASN A 178 29.27 4.80 10.64
N PRO A 179 30.31 5.58 11.03
CA PRO A 179 30.23 6.51 12.16
C PRO A 179 29.21 7.63 11.96
N ALA A 180 28.77 7.91 10.73
CA ALA A 180 27.70 8.87 10.46
C ALA A 180 26.30 8.30 10.77
N TYR A 181 26.13 6.99 10.73
CA TYR A 181 24.83 6.33 10.80
C TYR A 181 24.64 5.49 12.08
N ASN A 182 25.71 5.00 12.69
CA ASN A 182 25.63 4.02 13.78
C ASN A 182 25.24 4.60 15.17
N THR A 183 24.66 5.80 15.22
CA THR A 183 24.14 6.41 16.45
C THR A 183 22.61 6.47 16.42
N LYS A 184 21.98 6.68 17.58
CA LYS A 184 20.51 6.76 17.71
C LYS A 184 19.84 7.67 16.67
N TYR A 185 20.46 8.82 16.39
CA TYR A 185 19.93 9.79 15.43
C TYR A 185 20.67 9.72 14.08
N GLY A 186 21.93 9.28 14.07
CA GLY A 186 22.76 9.29 12.86
C GLY A 186 22.77 10.66 12.21
N ILE A 187 22.23 10.76 10.99
CA ILE A 187 22.11 12.03 10.25
C ILE A 187 20.83 12.84 10.56
N TYR A 188 19.91 12.30 11.35
CA TYR A 188 18.62 12.93 11.64
C TYR A 188 18.67 13.81 12.90
N SER A 189 17.63 14.62 13.07
CA SER A 189 17.35 15.36 14.30
C SER A 189 16.16 14.75 15.02
N GLU A 190 16.05 15.00 16.32
CA GLU A 190 14.88 14.58 17.11
C GLU A 190 13.60 15.22 16.58
N GLY A 191 12.56 14.40 16.41
CA GLY A 191 11.26 14.84 15.91
C GLY A 191 11.30 15.45 14.51
N CYS A 192 12.28 15.07 13.68
CA CYS A 192 12.42 15.60 12.32
C CYS A 192 11.22 15.26 11.42
N GLY A 193 10.43 14.24 11.79
CA GLY A 193 9.32 13.73 11.02
C GLY A 193 9.75 12.66 10.03
N LEU A 194 8.95 11.61 9.88
CA LEU A 194 9.28 10.48 9.01
C LEU A 194 9.40 10.85 7.54
N ASP A 195 8.77 11.95 7.12
CA ASP A 195 8.95 12.48 5.76
C ASP A 195 10.40 12.85 5.44
N ASN A 196 11.20 13.17 6.47
CA ASN A 196 12.64 13.47 6.37
C ASN A 196 13.53 12.26 6.64
N VAL A 197 12.96 11.10 6.95
CA VAL A 197 13.70 9.87 7.24
C VAL A 197 13.77 9.02 5.96
N MET A 198 14.97 8.56 5.63
CA MET A 198 15.17 7.55 4.60
C MET A 198 14.80 6.19 5.18
N VAL A 199 13.82 5.53 4.60
CA VAL A 199 13.41 4.16 4.96
C VAL A 199 13.87 3.22 3.85
N SER A 200 14.18 1.97 4.18
CA SER A 200 14.55 0.91 3.22
C SER A 200 13.61 0.91 2.02
N TRP A 201 14.15 0.80 0.81
CA TRP A 201 13.38 0.92 -0.42
C TRP A 201 12.47 -0.30 -0.64
N GLY A 202 11.23 -0.07 -1.04
CA GLY A 202 10.26 -1.12 -1.35
C GLY A 202 8.97 -0.57 -1.93
N HIS A 203 7.94 -1.43 -1.93
CA HIS A 203 6.59 -1.15 -2.43
C HIS A 203 5.94 0.04 -1.71
N ASP A 204 6.10 0.18 -0.39
CA ASP A 204 5.59 1.32 0.39
C ASP A 204 6.02 2.68 -0.21
N ASP A 205 7.33 2.87 -0.33
CA ASP A 205 7.92 4.16 -0.70
C ASP A 205 7.69 4.45 -2.19
N TYR A 206 7.71 3.41 -3.03
CA TYR A 206 7.36 3.54 -4.44
C TYR A 206 5.88 3.91 -4.63
N MET A 207 4.95 3.23 -3.94
CA MET A 207 3.52 3.51 -4.07
C MET A 207 3.18 4.90 -3.49
N TYR A 208 3.84 5.32 -2.42
CA TYR A 208 3.75 6.69 -1.93
C TYR A 208 4.19 7.72 -2.99
N LEU A 209 5.32 7.48 -3.66
CA LEU A 209 5.79 8.37 -4.74
C LEU A 209 4.78 8.41 -5.90
N VAL A 210 4.23 7.26 -6.29
CA VAL A 210 3.18 7.15 -7.32
C VAL A 210 1.97 7.98 -6.92
N ALA A 211 1.40 7.75 -5.73
CA ALA A 211 0.21 8.45 -5.26
C ALA A 211 0.43 9.97 -5.15
N LYS A 212 1.55 10.38 -4.54
CA LYS A 212 1.89 11.80 -4.34
C LYS A 212 2.12 12.55 -5.65
N ASN A 213 2.92 11.99 -6.55
CA ASN A 213 3.30 12.69 -7.79
C ASN A 213 2.21 12.64 -8.87
N ASN A 214 1.25 11.72 -8.76
CA ASN A 214 0.04 11.75 -9.56
C ASN A 214 -1.04 12.66 -8.95
N GLY A 215 -0.79 13.37 -7.83
CA GLY A 215 -1.75 14.36 -7.34
C GLY A 215 -3.04 13.74 -6.78
N THR A 216 -2.92 12.61 -6.09
CA THR A 216 -4.05 12.01 -5.36
C THR A 216 -4.73 13.01 -4.42
N THR A 217 -6.03 12.86 -4.24
CA THR A 217 -6.82 13.61 -3.25
C THR A 217 -6.99 12.85 -1.93
N LEU A 218 -6.33 11.69 -1.78
CA LEU A 218 -6.29 10.94 -0.52
C LEU A 218 -5.71 11.80 0.63
N PRO A 219 -6.22 11.65 1.87
CA PRO A 219 -5.77 12.44 3.01
C PRO A 219 -4.33 12.08 3.42
N PRO A 220 -3.64 12.95 4.20
CA PRO A 220 -2.29 12.66 4.70
C PRO A 220 -2.16 11.31 5.43
N ALA A 221 -3.20 10.91 6.19
CA ALA A 221 -3.24 9.62 6.87
C ALA A 221 -3.13 8.42 5.90
N ALA A 222 -3.77 8.50 4.72
CA ALA A 222 -3.68 7.47 3.69
C ALA A 222 -2.25 7.35 3.13
N LEU A 223 -1.62 8.49 2.82
CA LEU A 223 -0.25 8.52 2.33
C LEU A 223 0.74 8.02 3.39
N PHE A 224 0.48 8.31 4.66
CA PHE A 224 1.25 7.80 5.77
C PHE A 224 1.12 6.27 5.90
N ILE A 225 -0.09 5.73 5.80
CA ILE A 225 -0.33 4.27 5.77
C ILE A 225 0.45 3.64 4.62
N ILE A 226 0.25 4.10 3.38
CA ILE A 226 0.90 3.53 2.20
C ILE A 226 2.42 3.51 2.38
N ARG A 227 3.00 4.59 2.90
CA ARG A 227 4.46 4.73 3.02
C ARG A 227 5.09 3.93 4.17
N PHE A 228 4.33 3.58 5.20
CA PHE A 228 4.88 3.04 6.44
C PHE A 228 4.18 1.78 6.95
N HIS A 229 3.31 1.15 6.16
CA HIS A 229 2.60 -0.07 6.57
C HIS A 229 3.49 -1.29 6.75
N SER A 230 4.65 -1.31 6.09
CA SER A 230 5.67 -2.33 6.33
C SER A 230 6.62 -1.95 7.48
N PHE A 231 6.48 -0.77 8.12
CA PHE A 231 7.43 -0.29 9.13
C PHE A 231 7.13 -0.87 10.53
N TYR A 232 7.10 -2.21 10.63
CA TYR A 232 6.76 -2.96 11.83
C TYR A 232 7.55 -2.61 13.10
N PRO A 233 8.88 -2.32 13.03
CA PRO A 233 9.62 -1.78 14.17
C PRO A 233 8.94 -0.56 14.82
N LEU A 234 8.30 0.30 14.02
CA LEU A 234 7.58 1.47 14.52
C LEU A 234 6.19 1.11 15.08
N HIS A 235 5.31 0.57 14.24
CA HIS A 235 3.89 0.47 14.59
C HIS A 235 3.55 -0.75 15.47
N GLN A 236 4.37 -1.80 15.45
CA GLN A 236 4.22 -2.98 16.31
C GLN A 236 5.15 -2.94 17.54
N ALA A 237 6.46 -2.72 17.33
CA ALA A 237 7.43 -2.77 18.44
C ALA A 237 7.59 -1.43 19.18
N GLY A 238 7.16 -0.31 18.58
CA GLY A 238 7.24 1.01 19.20
C GLY A 238 8.64 1.64 19.16
N ALA A 239 9.55 1.12 18.36
CA ALA A 239 10.87 1.69 18.09
C ALA A 239 10.75 2.98 17.25
N TYR A 240 11.86 3.72 17.12
CA TYR A 240 11.98 4.93 16.30
C TYR A 240 11.04 6.11 16.61
N LYS A 241 10.30 6.06 17.72
CA LYS A 241 9.40 7.15 18.16
C LYS A 241 10.09 8.51 18.33
N HIS A 242 11.40 8.53 18.55
CA HIS A 242 12.19 9.77 18.65
C HIS A 242 12.34 10.53 17.33
N LEU A 243 11.99 9.93 16.19
CA LEU A 243 12.00 10.57 14.87
C LEU A 243 10.63 11.17 14.50
N LEU A 244 9.55 10.75 15.17
CA LEU A 244 8.19 11.19 14.85
C LEU A 244 7.98 12.66 15.19
N ASN A 245 7.35 13.39 14.28
CA ASN A 245 6.77 14.69 14.60
C ASN A 245 5.32 14.52 15.12
N LYS A 246 4.63 15.65 15.35
CA LYS A 246 3.24 15.64 15.85
C LYS A 246 2.27 14.97 14.85
N GLU A 247 2.40 15.28 13.56
CA GLU A 247 1.54 14.74 12.51
C GLU A 247 1.74 13.23 12.35
N ASP A 248 2.98 12.75 12.35
CA ASP A 248 3.28 11.32 12.31
C ASP A 248 2.66 10.56 13.49
N THR A 249 2.69 11.18 14.68
CA THR A 249 2.09 10.60 15.89
C THR A 249 0.56 10.47 15.77
N GLU A 250 -0.09 11.41 15.09
CA GLU A 250 -1.53 11.37 14.81
C GLU A 250 -1.86 10.31 13.76
N ASN A 251 -1.09 10.27 12.66
CA ASN A 251 -1.26 9.30 11.58
C ASN A 251 -0.91 7.85 11.98
N LEU A 252 -0.01 7.66 12.94
CA LEU A 252 0.34 6.33 13.46
C LEU A 252 -0.87 5.56 14.00
N LYS A 253 -1.88 6.27 14.53
CA LYS A 253 -3.13 5.64 14.99
C LYS A 253 -3.88 4.98 13.85
N TRP A 254 -3.98 5.66 12.70
CA TRP A 254 -4.61 5.13 11.50
C TRP A 254 -3.81 3.98 10.89
N LEU A 255 -2.48 4.06 10.94
CA LEU A 255 -1.63 2.95 10.55
C LEU A 255 -1.85 1.70 11.42
N GLN A 256 -2.00 1.85 12.73
CA GLN A 256 -2.31 0.74 13.62
C GLN A 256 -3.69 0.13 13.34
N VAL A 257 -4.69 0.96 13.00
CA VAL A 257 -6.00 0.49 12.54
C VAL A 257 -5.83 -0.31 11.26
N PHE A 258 -5.17 0.25 10.25
CA PHE A 258 -4.93 -0.40 8.95
C PHE A 258 -4.23 -1.76 9.09
N ASN A 259 -3.14 -1.82 9.86
CA ASN A 259 -2.31 -3.02 10.02
C ASN A 259 -3.09 -4.23 10.56
N LYS A 260 -4.15 -3.99 11.35
CA LYS A 260 -5.04 -5.07 11.80
C LYS A 260 -5.66 -5.79 10.59
N TYR A 261 -6.10 -5.05 9.59
CA TYR A 261 -6.79 -5.62 8.44
C TYR A 261 -5.79 -6.25 7.47
N ASP A 262 -4.73 -5.52 7.10
CA ASP A 262 -3.66 -6.05 6.25
C ASP A 262 -3.13 -7.39 6.75
N LEU A 263 -2.86 -7.52 8.06
CA LEU A 263 -2.34 -8.76 8.60
C LEU A 263 -3.40 -9.87 8.72
N TYR A 264 -4.56 -9.55 9.30
CA TYR A 264 -5.48 -10.57 9.79
C TYR A 264 -6.61 -10.91 8.82
N SER A 265 -6.90 -10.09 7.80
CA SER A 265 -7.93 -10.39 6.80
C SER A 265 -7.50 -11.45 5.79
N LYS A 266 -6.23 -11.84 5.81
CA LYS A 266 -5.66 -12.92 4.98
C LYS A 266 -6.37 -14.23 5.29
N CYS A 267 -7.28 -14.63 4.40
CA CYS A 267 -8.07 -15.85 4.56
C CYS A 267 -8.25 -16.58 3.23
N LYS A 268 -8.82 -17.78 3.28
CA LYS A 268 -9.12 -18.58 2.07
C LYS A 268 -10.46 -18.22 1.43
N ASP A 269 -11.25 -17.36 2.08
CA ASP A 269 -12.54 -16.94 1.54
C ASP A 269 -12.32 -15.96 0.39
N GLN A 270 -12.86 -16.30 -0.77
CA GLN A 270 -12.71 -15.50 -1.97
C GLN A 270 -13.75 -14.38 -2.02
N ILE A 271 -13.29 -13.15 -2.28
CA ILE A 271 -14.14 -12.00 -2.61
C ILE A 271 -14.61 -12.12 -4.07
N ASP A 272 -15.90 -11.92 -4.31
CA ASP A 272 -16.44 -11.82 -5.67
C ASP A 272 -15.98 -10.49 -6.29
N ILE A 273 -14.99 -10.57 -7.16
CA ILE A 273 -14.36 -9.42 -7.81
C ILE A 273 -15.37 -8.61 -8.61
N GLU A 274 -16.27 -9.27 -9.35
CA GLU A 274 -17.24 -8.59 -10.22
C GLU A 274 -18.31 -7.85 -9.42
N GLU A 275 -18.64 -8.35 -8.23
CA GLU A 275 -19.55 -7.68 -7.30
C GLU A 275 -18.94 -6.38 -6.74
N VAL A 276 -17.68 -6.41 -6.31
CA VAL A 276 -17.04 -5.29 -5.61
C VAL A 276 -16.37 -4.28 -6.54
N LYS A 277 -15.96 -4.69 -7.75
CA LYS A 277 -15.24 -3.84 -8.71
C LYS A 277 -15.93 -2.51 -9.01
N PRO A 278 -17.27 -2.42 -9.23
CA PRO A 278 -17.92 -1.13 -9.46
C PRO A 278 -17.75 -0.13 -8.30
N TYR A 279 -17.75 -0.62 -7.06
CA TYR A 279 -17.54 0.21 -5.88
C TYR A 279 -16.12 0.80 -5.85
N TYR A 280 -15.11 -0.06 -5.98
CA TYR A 280 -13.72 0.38 -5.94
C TYR A 280 -13.31 1.24 -7.13
N MET A 281 -13.85 0.95 -8.33
CA MET A 281 -13.69 1.83 -9.49
C MET A 281 -14.21 3.24 -9.17
N SER A 282 -15.38 3.38 -8.53
CA SER A 282 -15.90 4.71 -8.15
C SER A 282 -14.99 5.46 -7.17
N LEU A 283 -14.32 4.76 -6.26
CA LEU A 283 -13.35 5.36 -5.33
C LEU A 283 -12.08 5.81 -6.06
N ILE A 284 -11.56 4.98 -6.97
CA ILE A 284 -10.41 5.29 -7.83
C ILE A 284 -10.71 6.56 -8.63
N GLU A 285 -11.89 6.62 -9.27
CA GLU A 285 -12.33 7.78 -10.03
C GLU A 285 -12.45 9.04 -9.18
N LYS A 286 -12.95 8.92 -7.95
CA LYS A 286 -13.06 10.04 -6.99
C LYS A 286 -11.68 10.53 -6.56
N ALA A 287 -10.78 9.62 -6.18
CA ALA A 287 -9.50 9.97 -5.56
C ALA A 287 -8.45 10.45 -6.56
N LEU A 288 -8.53 9.95 -7.81
CA LEU A 288 -7.55 10.18 -8.88
C LEU A 288 -8.19 10.85 -10.11
N HIS A 289 -9.32 11.54 -9.93
CA HIS A 289 -10.08 12.19 -10.99
C HIS A 289 -9.21 13.09 -11.90
N ASP A 290 -8.30 13.85 -11.31
CA ASP A 290 -7.43 14.79 -12.04
C ASP A 290 -6.27 14.08 -12.78
N VAL A 291 -5.90 12.86 -12.37
CA VAL A 291 -4.94 12.01 -13.10
C VAL A 291 -5.54 11.62 -14.45
N MET A 292 -6.77 11.14 -14.43
CA MET A 292 -7.49 10.68 -15.63
C MET A 292 -7.83 11.83 -16.59
N ASN A 293 -8.10 13.04 -16.07
CA ASN A 293 -8.39 14.21 -16.89
C ASN A 293 -7.13 14.92 -17.43
N SER A 294 -5.93 14.58 -16.91
CA SER A 294 -4.66 15.15 -17.37
C SER A 294 -4.02 14.39 -18.55
N VAL A 295 -4.65 13.31 -19.02
CA VAL A 295 -4.32 12.58 -20.26
C VAL A 295 -4.86 13.32 -21.50
N GLN A 296 -4.70 14.64 -21.52
CA GLN A 296 -4.62 15.40 -22.78
C GLN A 296 -3.12 15.52 -23.07
N PRO A 297 -2.65 15.16 -24.28
CA PRO A 297 -1.22 15.20 -24.58
C PRO A 297 -0.68 16.59 -24.28
N ARG A 298 0.21 16.69 -23.27
CA ARG A 298 0.95 17.93 -23.00
C ARG A 298 1.77 18.21 -24.26
N ALA A 299 1.44 19.30 -24.95
CA ALA A 299 2.18 19.74 -26.12
C ALA A 299 3.67 19.87 -25.76
N ASP A 300 4.55 19.31 -26.58
CA ASP A 300 5.99 19.47 -26.45
C ASP A 300 6.32 20.97 -26.50
N PRO A 301 6.91 21.56 -25.43
CA PRO A 301 7.25 22.98 -25.41
C PRO A 301 8.30 23.36 -26.47
N LYS A 302 8.91 22.39 -27.17
CA LYS A 302 9.89 22.61 -28.23
C LYS A 302 9.33 22.50 -29.65
N ASP A 303 8.11 21.99 -29.86
CA ASP A 303 7.53 21.85 -31.21
C ASP A 303 5.99 21.78 -31.20
N PRO A 304 5.29 22.93 -31.08
CA PRO A 304 3.82 22.98 -31.06
C PRO A 304 3.16 22.63 -32.42
N ALA A 305 3.93 22.42 -33.49
CA ALA A 305 3.40 22.21 -34.84
C ALA A 305 3.26 20.73 -35.26
N LYS A 306 3.71 19.77 -34.42
CA LYS A 306 3.49 18.33 -34.68
C LYS A 306 2.13 17.79 -34.24
N CYS A 307 1.31 18.60 -33.58
CA CYS A 307 -0.08 18.27 -33.27
C CYS A 307 -1.01 18.53 -34.47
N VAL A 308 -0.86 17.74 -35.53
CA VAL A 308 -1.98 17.48 -36.46
C VAL A 308 -2.11 15.95 -36.54
N PRO A 309 -3.20 15.34 -36.05
CA PRO A 309 -3.40 13.92 -36.21
C PRO A 309 -3.49 13.59 -37.70
N LYS A 310 -2.57 12.76 -38.22
CA LYS A 310 -2.86 12.06 -39.47
C LYS A 310 -3.97 11.06 -39.18
N ALA A 311 -5.17 11.40 -39.64
CA ALA A 311 -6.33 10.53 -39.65
C ALA A 311 -6.05 9.31 -40.56
N SER A 312 -5.47 8.24 -40.02
CA SER A 312 -5.37 6.94 -40.70
C SER A 312 -4.93 5.79 -39.78
N ASP A 313 -5.61 5.59 -38.65
CA ASP A 313 -5.59 4.28 -37.98
C ASP A 313 -7.00 3.94 -37.45
N PRO A 314 -7.71 2.95 -38.03
CA PRO A 314 -9.07 2.59 -37.63
C PRO A 314 -9.18 1.92 -36.25
N LYS A 315 -8.08 1.65 -35.53
CA LYS A 315 -8.15 1.00 -34.20
C LYS A 315 -8.28 1.97 -33.02
N THR A 316 -8.01 3.26 -33.23
CA THR A 316 -8.13 4.28 -32.18
C THR A 316 -9.55 4.85 -32.07
N PHE A 317 -10.43 4.55 -33.04
CA PHE A 317 -11.80 5.07 -33.05
C PHE A 317 -12.82 4.18 -32.32
N PHE A 318 -12.43 2.98 -31.86
CA PHE A 318 -13.36 2.03 -31.25
C PHE A 318 -13.51 2.18 -29.73
N PHE A 319 -12.56 2.83 -29.05
CA PHE A 319 -12.62 3.06 -27.60
C PHE A 319 -13.42 4.30 -27.19
N PHE A 320 -13.57 5.29 -28.08
CA PHE A 320 -14.32 6.52 -27.77
C PHE A 320 -15.82 6.45 -28.08
N LEU A 321 -16.32 5.42 -28.79
CA LEU A 321 -17.74 5.31 -29.13
C LEU A 321 -18.55 4.36 -28.23
N VAL A 322 -17.90 3.55 -27.39
CA VAL A 322 -18.58 2.61 -26.49
C VAL A 322 -18.88 3.24 -25.11
N ALA A 323 -18.08 4.20 -24.66
CA ALA A 323 -18.33 4.91 -23.39
C ALA A 323 -19.34 6.07 -23.50
N ALA A 324 -19.60 6.60 -24.72
CA ALA A 324 -20.52 7.73 -24.91
C ALA A 324 -21.98 7.32 -25.24
N ASN A 325 -22.26 6.05 -25.55
CA ASN A 325 -23.59 5.58 -25.94
C ASN A 325 -24.34 4.73 -24.90
N MET A 326 -23.78 4.48 -23.71
CA MET A 326 -24.52 3.80 -22.63
C MET A 326 -25.30 4.75 -21.70
N PHE A 327 -25.22 6.08 -21.88
CA PHE A 327 -26.00 7.05 -21.09
C PHE A 327 -27.14 7.76 -21.86
N LEU A 328 -27.47 7.33 -23.07
CA LEU A 328 -28.55 7.94 -23.88
C LEU A 328 -29.58 6.95 -24.45
N ALA A 329 -29.66 5.73 -23.89
CA ALA A 329 -30.64 4.72 -24.30
C ALA A 329 -31.39 4.06 -23.13
N VAL A 330 -31.86 4.83 -22.14
CA VAL A 330 -32.96 4.42 -21.24
C VAL A 330 -33.92 5.60 -20.96
N LYS A 331 -34.13 6.46 -21.96
CA LYS A 331 -35.25 7.41 -21.98
C LYS A 331 -35.74 7.55 -23.42
N ASN A 332 -36.59 6.62 -23.83
CA ASN A 332 -37.71 6.77 -24.78
C ASN A 332 -38.06 5.40 -25.32
N GLU A 333 -39.06 4.75 -24.72
CA GLU A 333 -40.10 3.96 -25.40
C GLU A 333 -41.03 3.34 -24.34
N ILE A 334 -41.93 4.16 -23.79
CA ILE A 334 -43.21 3.67 -23.28
C ILE A 334 -44.28 4.52 -23.98
N PRO A 335 -45.02 3.97 -24.96
CA PRO A 335 -46.20 4.66 -25.48
C PRO A 335 -47.33 4.62 -24.44
N PRO A 336 -48.19 5.66 -24.38
CA PRO A 336 -49.24 5.77 -23.38
C PRO A 336 -50.36 4.74 -23.63
N PRO A 337 -51.15 4.38 -22.59
CA PRO A 337 -52.24 3.42 -22.73
C PRO A 337 -53.40 4.04 -23.50
N THR A 338 -53.80 3.42 -24.61
CA THR A 338 -55.07 3.71 -25.28
C THR A 338 -56.20 3.00 -24.55
N ALA A 339 -57.16 3.78 -24.07
CA ALA A 339 -58.42 3.31 -23.53
C ALA A 339 -59.55 3.43 -24.57
N LYS A 340 -60.41 2.38 -24.58
CA LYS A 340 -61.80 2.27 -25.08
C LYS A 340 -62.06 2.18 -26.60
N HIS A 341 -62.59 1.03 -27.03
CA HIS A 341 -64.04 0.81 -27.18
C HIS A 341 -64.36 -0.61 -27.70
N LEU A 342 -65.01 -1.42 -26.86
CA LEU A 342 -66.35 -2.00 -27.08
C LEU A 342 -66.89 -2.49 -25.74
#